data_AF-A0A0B9AFK4-F1
#
_entry.id   AF-A0A0B9AFK4-F1
#
_cell.length_a   1.000
_cell.length_b   1.000
_cell.length_c   1.000
_cell.angle_alpha   90.00
_cell.angle_beta   90.00
_cell.angle_gamma   90.00
#
_symmetry.space_group_name_H-M   'P 1'
#
loop_
_entity.id
_entity.type
_entity.pdbx_description
1 polymer ?
#
loop_
_entity_poly.entity_id
_entity_poly.type
_entity_poly.pdbx_seq_one_letter_code
_entity_poly.pdbx_strand_id
1 'polypeptide(L)'
;MKQEALIAWTSLYIAVGIMALIGTALSTIVTLNEWRTGRWAPACTSTLDKALLLPKLWLRWQANYLTGTPVILAISLYYASSIGFSVFRDI
;
A
#
# COMPACT_ATOMS: atom_id res chain seq x y z
N MET A 1 0.49 -6.12 -28.71
CA MET A 1 1.44 -5.58 -27.73
C MET A 1 2.87 -5.67 -28.22
N LYS A 2 3.56 -4.54 -28.34
CA LYS A 2 5.00 -4.51 -28.63
C LYS A 2 5.79 -5.06 -27.44
N GLN A 3 6.96 -5.66 -27.72
CA GLN A 3 7.83 -6.21 -26.68
C GLN A 3 8.26 -5.16 -25.64
N GLU A 4 8.50 -3.93 -26.09
CA GLU A 4 8.88 -2.81 -25.21
C GLU A 4 7.75 -2.44 -24.23
N ALA A 5 6.49 -2.43 -24.70
CA ALA A 5 5.33 -2.18 -23.87
C ALA A 5 5.15 -3.28 -22.80
N LEU A 6 5.34 -4.55 -23.18
CA LEU A 6 5.30 -5.69 -22.24
C LEU A 6 6.34 -5.53 -21.12
N ILE A 7 7.58 -5.18 -21.48
CA ILE A 7 8.67 -4.97 -20.52
C ILE A 7 8.36 -3.77 -19.60
N ALA A 8 7.89 -2.65 -20.16
CA ALA A 8 7.52 -1.45 -19.40
C ALA A 8 6.40 -1.73 -18.39
N TRP A 9 5.34 -2.42 -18.78
CA TRP A 9 4.26 -2.80 -17.87
C TRP A 9 4.74 -3.78 -16.80
N THR A 10 5.47 -4.83 -17.19
CA THR A 10 5.97 -5.84 -16.25
C THR A 10 6.89 -5.24 -15.18
N SER A 11 7.84 -4.41 -15.60
CA SER A 11 8.75 -3.70 -14.69
C SER A 11 8.02 -2.76 -13.74
N LEU A 12 7.05 -1.98 -14.25
CA LEU A 12 6.23 -1.10 -13.43
C LEU A 12 5.43 -1.91 -12.38
N TYR A 13 4.77 -2.99 -12.78
CA TYR A 13 3.98 -3.81 -11.86
C TYR A 13 4.85 -4.48 -10.79
N ILE A 14 6.02 -5.00 -11.15
CA ILE A 14 6.95 -5.59 -10.18
C ILE A 14 7.41 -4.53 -9.18
N ALA A 15 7.85 -3.37 -9.64
CA ALA A 15 8.33 -2.29 -8.77
C ALA A 15 7.23 -1.81 -7.81
N VAL A 16 6.03 -1.53 -8.34
CA VAL A 16 4.87 -1.14 -7.53
C VAL A 16 4.48 -2.23 -6.55
N GLY A 17 4.50 -3.49 -6.96
CA GLY A 17 4.21 -4.64 -6.11
C GLY A 17 5.19 -4.74 -4.93
N ILE A 18 6.50 -4.61 -5.17
CA ILE A 18 7.51 -4.62 -4.11
C ILE A 18 7.28 -3.44 -3.15
N MET A 19 7.05 -2.24 -3.66
CA MET A 19 6.77 -1.07 -2.82
C MET A 19 5.49 -1.24 -1.99
N ALA A 20 4.44 -1.84 -2.56
CA ALA A 20 3.20 -2.16 -1.85
C ALA A 20 3.42 -3.21 -0.75
N LEU A 21 4.26 -4.21 -0.98
CA LEU A 21 4.63 -5.19 0.05
C LEU A 21 5.41 -4.53 1.21
N ILE A 22 6.34 -3.64 0.89
CA ILE A 22 7.08 -2.86 1.90
C ILE A 22 6.10 -1.98 2.69
N GLY A 23 5.21 -1.25 2.00
CA GLY A 23 4.18 -0.43 2.65
C GLY A 23 3.26 -1.26 3.55
N THR A 24 2.90 -2.47 3.11
CA THR A 24 2.10 -3.43 3.89
C THR A 24 2.83 -3.85 5.16
N ALA A 25 4.11 -4.21 5.07
CA ALA A 25 4.93 -4.57 6.22
C ALA A 25 5.08 -3.41 7.21
N LEU A 26 5.42 -2.21 6.72
CA LEU A 26 5.57 -1.02 7.55
C LEU A 26 4.27 -0.62 8.24
N SER A 27 3.14 -0.61 7.51
CA SER A 27 1.83 -0.32 8.09
C SER A 27 1.45 -1.33 9.17
N THR A 28 1.78 -2.61 8.96
CA THR A 28 1.57 -3.66 9.97
C THR A 28 2.39 -3.37 11.23
N ILE A 29 3.69 -3.06 11.08
CA ILE A 29 4.57 -2.73 12.21
C ILE A 29 4.04 -1.52 12.98
N VAL A 30 3.66 -0.44 12.28
CA VAL A 30 3.10 0.77 12.90
C VAL A 30 1.81 0.44 13.65
N THR A 31 0.87 -0.25 13.00
CA THR A 31 -0.43 -0.59 13.60
C THR A 31 -0.27 -1.48 14.83
N LEU A 32 0.64 -2.48 14.78
CA LEU A 32 0.95 -3.32 15.94
C LEU A 32 1.65 -2.54 17.06
N ASN A 33 2.54 -1.62 16.73
CA ASN A 33 3.20 -0.75 17.69
C ASN A 33 2.20 0.18 18.39
N GLU A 34 1.27 0.76 17.64
CA GLU A 34 0.20 1.61 18.19
C GLU A 34 -0.73 0.83 19.13
N TRP A 35 -1.05 -0.42 18.78
CA TRP A 35 -1.78 -1.32 19.66
C TRP A 35 -0.99 -1.60 20.95
N ARG A 36 0.26 -2.03 20.82
CA ARG A 36 1.11 -2.41 21.97
C ARG A 36 1.36 -1.25 22.94
N THR A 37 1.53 -0.05 22.42
CA THR A 37 1.79 1.16 23.21
C THR A 37 0.52 1.79 23.79
N GLY A 38 -0.67 1.27 23.44
CA GLY A 38 -1.95 1.85 23.85
C GLY A 38 -2.28 3.19 23.20
N ARG A 39 -1.44 3.68 22.27
CA ARG A 39 -1.69 4.92 21.51
C ARG A 39 -2.98 4.82 20.69
N TRP A 40 -3.30 3.62 20.24
CA TRP A 40 -4.59 3.30 19.66
C TRP A 40 -5.03 1.93 20.19
N ALA A 41 -5.99 1.93 21.13
CA ALA A 41 -6.55 0.73 21.73
C ALA A 41 -8.08 0.75 21.56
N PRO A 42 -8.66 -0.08 20.67
CA PRO A 42 -10.10 -0.21 20.56
C PRO A 42 -10.68 -0.78 21.88
N ALA A 43 -11.83 -0.27 22.30
CA ALA A 43 -12.58 -0.86 23.42
C ALA A 43 -12.90 -2.33 23.09
N CYS A 44 -12.78 -3.21 24.09
CA CYS A 44 -13.02 -4.67 23.97
C CYS A 44 -14.03 -5.17 25.02
N THR A 45 -14.83 -4.26 25.57
CA THR A 45 -15.69 -4.50 26.75
C THR A 45 -16.97 -5.26 26.41
N SER A 46 -17.55 -5.05 25.22
CA SER A 46 -18.80 -5.71 24.80
C SER A 46 -18.58 -6.78 23.72
N THR A 47 -19.57 -7.63 23.49
CA THR A 47 -19.59 -8.59 22.36
C THR A 47 -19.57 -7.88 21.01
N LEU A 48 -20.26 -6.73 20.92
CA LEU A 48 -20.26 -5.86 19.73
C LEU A 48 -18.87 -5.25 19.50
N ASP A 49 -18.18 -4.82 20.56
CA ASP A 49 -16.81 -4.33 20.49
C ASP A 49 -15.84 -5.37 19.92
N LYS A 50 -15.98 -6.63 20.33
CA LYS A 50 -15.18 -7.75 19.80
C LYS A 50 -15.48 -8.01 18.33
N ALA A 51 -16.76 -7.96 17.92
CA ALA A 51 -17.15 -8.11 16.51
C ALA A 51 -16.59 -6.98 15.64
N LEU A 52 -16.52 -5.76 16.18
CA LEU A 52 -15.97 -4.60 15.47
C LEU A 52 -14.44 -4.48 15.55
N LEU A 53 -13.76 -5.35 16.30
CA LEU A 53 -12.32 -5.28 16.48
C LEU A 53 -11.57 -5.47 15.15
N LEU A 54 -11.95 -6.50 14.38
CA LEU A 54 -11.35 -6.80 13.09
C LEU A 54 -11.54 -5.66 12.07
N PRO A 55 -12.76 -5.12 11.82
CA PRO A 55 -12.92 -4.01 10.90
C PRO A 55 -12.24 -2.73 11.39
N LYS A 56 -12.20 -2.45 12.70
CA LYS A 56 -11.44 -1.31 13.26
C LYS A 56 -9.94 -1.46 13.00
N LEU A 57 -9.39 -2.65 13.22
CA LEU A 57 -7.98 -2.95 12.96
C LEU A 57 -7.64 -2.83 11.48
N TRP A 58 -8.50 -3.37 10.62
CA TRP A 58 -8.38 -3.23 9.16
C TRP A 58 -8.36 -1.77 8.73
N LEU A 59 -9.31 -0.96 9.20
CA LEU A 59 -9.36 0.47 8.88
C LEU A 59 -8.14 1.23 9.39
N ARG A 60 -7.64 0.90 10.59
CA ARG A 60 -6.43 1.52 11.12
C ARG A 60 -5.20 1.16 10.28
N TRP A 61 -5.07 -0.10 9.92
CA TRP A 61 -4.02 -0.59 9.03
C TRP A 61 -4.10 0.06 7.65
N GLN A 62 -5.29 0.23 7.08
CA GLN A 62 -5.49 0.94 5.81
C GLN A 62 -5.05 2.40 5.90
N ALA A 63 -5.44 3.10 6.96
CA ALA A 63 -5.02 4.50 7.17
C ALA A 63 -3.49 4.61 7.25
N ASN A 64 -2.84 3.73 8.00
CA ASN A 64 -1.37 3.68 8.11
C ASN A 64 -0.72 3.31 6.77
N TYR A 65 -1.30 2.41 5.99
CA TYR A 65 -0.80 2.02 4.66
C TYR A 65 -0.88 3.17 3.66
N LEU A 66 -2.00 3.90 3.66
CA LEU A 66 -2.22 5.03 2.74
C LEU A 66 -1.27 6.20 2.96
N THR A 67 -0.62 6.30 4.13
CA THR A 67 0.44 7.30 4.34
C THR A 67 1.63 7.11 3.41
N GLY A 68 1.93 5.87 3.00
CA GLY A 68 3.00 5.56 2.05
C GLY A 68 2.60 5.67 0.58
N THR A 69 1.30 5.65 0.27
CA THR A 69 0.79 5.67 -1.11
C THR A 69 1.30 6.85 -1.96
N PRO A 70 1.39 8.10 -1.45
CA PRO A 70 1.92 9.21 -2.24
C PRO A 70 3.35 8.96 -2.77
N VAL A 71 4.19 8.28 -1.99
CA VAL A 71 5.57 7.95 -2.39
C VAL A 71 5.58 6.90 -3.51
N ILE A 72 4.75 5.86 -3.38
CA ILE A 72 4.61 4.82 -4.41
C ILE A 72 4.13 5.44 -5.73
N LEU A 73 3.13 6.33 -5.67
CA LEU A 73 2.62 7.04 -6.84
C LEU A 73 3.68 7.94 -7.47
N ALA A 74 4.41 8.72 -6.66
CA ALA A 74 5.46 9.60 -7.16
C ALA A 74 6.56 8.82 -7.90
N ILE A 75 7.03 7.71 -7.33
CA ILE A 75 8.06 6.85 -7.96
C ILE A 75 7.53 6.22 -9.25
N SER A 76 6.29 5.73 -9.23
CA SER A 76 5.66 5.10 -10.40
C SER A 76 5.49 6.07 -11.56
N LEU A 77 5.04 7.30 -11.27
CA LEU A 77 4.88 8.36 -12.26
C LEU A 77 6.23 8.84 -12.78
N TYR A 78 7.23 8.99 -11.90
CA TYR A 78 8.59 9.34 -12.30
C TYR A 78 9.19 8.29 -13.24
N TYR A 79 9.02 7.00 -12.92
CA TYR A 79 9.45 5.89 -13.78
C TYR A 79 8.73 5.90 -15.13
N ALA A 80 7.40 6.05 -15.13
CA ALA A 80 6.64 6.10 -16.38
C ALA A 80 7.03 7.32 -17.23
N SER A 81 7.32 8.45 -16.59
CA SER A 81 7.83 9.66 -17.25
C SER A 81 9.24 9.49 -17.80
N SER A 82 10.12 8.73 -17.13
CA SER A 82 11.53 8.60 -17.55
C SER A 82 11.70 7.71 -18.78
N ILE A 83 10.86 6.67 -18.93
CA ILE A 83 10.84 5.82 -20.12
C ILE A 83 9.87 6.32 -21.21
N GLY A 84 8.96 7.24 -20.86
CA GLY A 84 7.97 7.86 -21.73
C GLY A 84 6.61 7.15 -21.68
N PHE A 85 5.56 7.91 -21.36
CA PHE A 85 4.18 7.38 -21.30
C PHE A 85 3.69 6.75 -22.60
N SER A 86 4.25 7.16 -23.75
CA SER A 86 3.92 6.58 -25.06
C SER A 86 4.27 5.09 -25.17
N VAL A 87 5.34 4.63 -24.49
CA VAL A 87 5.76 3.22 -24.48
C VAL A 87 4.66 2.31 -23.93
N PHE A 88 3.88 2.81 -22.97
CA PHE A 88 2.77 2.06 -22.38
C PHE A 88 1.49 2.05 -23.24
N ARG A 89 1.37 2.97 -24.21
CA ARG A 89 0.17 3.12 -25.07
C ARG A 89 0.18 2.18 -26.29
N ASP A 90 1.34 1.63 -26.64
CA ASP A 90 1.53 0.69 -27.76
C ASP A 90 1.09 -0.76 -27.40
N ILE A 91 -0.15 -0.88 -26.88
CA ILE A 91 -0.76 -2.13 -26.42
C ILE A 91 -1.36 -2.91 -27.60
#